data_AF-A0A382YNT8-F1
#
_entry.id   AF-A0A382YNT8-F1
#
_cell.length_a   1.000
_cell.length_b   1.000
_cell.length_c   1.000
_cell.angle_alpha   90.00
_cell.angle_beta   90.00
_cell.angle_gamma   90.00
#
_symmetry.space_group_name_H-M   'P 1'
#
loop_
_entity.id
_entity.type
_entity.pdbx_description
1 polymer ?
#
loop_
_entity_poly.entity_id
_entity_poly.type
_entity_poly.pdbx_seq_one_letter_code
_entity_poly.pdbx_strand_id
1 'polypeptide(L)'
;MNFGRTTEIGPVVSRLCELWGIESIEDEITIEFSSRLTRSLGRTEPTKKTVRLNPDLLASLSKHLEEVLCHEIAHIATVQKYGESPLPHGKEWQSL
;
A
#
# COMPACT_ATOMS: atom_id res chain seq x y z
N MET A 1 9.84 -21.68 -0.65
CA MET A 1 9.03 -20.60 -1.26
C MET A 1 7.79 -20.44 -0.41
N ASN A 2 7.65 -19.32 0.32
CA ASN A 2 6.55 -19.09 1.26
C ASN A 2 5.35 -18.50 0.51
N PHE A 3 4.47 -19.37 0.00
CA PHE A 3 3.24 -18.97 -0.69
C PHE A 3 2.18 -18.37 0.27
N GLY A 4 2.26 -18.65 1.57
CA GLY A 4 1.27 -18.24 2.57
C GLY A 4 1.32 -16.77 3.01
N ARG A 5 2.19 -15.92 2.44
CA ARG A 5 2.21 -14.48 2.76
C ARG A 5 1.70 -13.58 1.65
N THR A 6 1.64 -14.08 0.43
CA THR A 6 0.88 -13.43 -0.63
C THR A 6 -0.62 -13.43 -0.30
N THR A 7 -1.09 -14.45 0.43
CA THR A 7 -2.48 -14.57 0.90
C THR A 7 -2.86 -13.53 1.94
N GLU A 8 -1.90 -12.98 2.70
CA GLU A 8 -2.15 -11.95 3.73
C GLU A 8 -2.35 -10.55 3.13
N ILE A 9 -1.89 -10.32 1.89
CA ILE A 9 -1.95 -9.00 1.26
C ILE A 9 -3.38 -8.60 0.96
N GLY A 10 -4.16 -9.50 0.34
CA GLY A 10 -5.55 -9.23 -0.04
C GLY A 10 -6.41 -8.77 1.15
N PRO A 11 -6.52 -9.54 2.24
CA PRO A 11 -7.29 -9.15 3.41
C PRO A 11 -6.85 -7.83 4.04
N VAL A 12 -5.55 -7.51 4.04
CA VAL A 12 -5.04 -6.22 4.53
C VAL A 12 -5.48 -5.08 3.60
N VAL A 13 -5.37 -5.26 2.29
CA VAL A 13 -5.82 -4.27 1.30
C VAL A 13 -7.31 -4.01 1.44
N SER A 14 -8.14 -5.05 1.47
CA SER A 14 -9.60 -4.93 1.61
C SER A 14 -9.97 -4.16 2.89
N ARG A 15 -9.37 -4.53 4.03
CA ARG A 15 -9.62 -3.87 5.32
C ARG A 15 -9.22 -2.39 5.31
N LEU A 16 -8.11 -2.05 4.67
CA LEU A 16 -7.67 -0.65 4.56
C LEU A 16 -8.58 0.14 3.61
N CYS A 17 -9.05 -0.49 2.52
CA CYS A 17 -9.99 0.14 1.60
C CYS A 17 -11.33 0.43 2.28
N GLU A 18 -11.85 -0.52 3.07
CA GLU A 18 -13.04 -0.34 3.91
C GLU A 18 -12.83 0.76 4.95
N LEU A 19 -11.72 0.72 5.69
CA LEU A 19 -11.39 1.72 6.72
C LEU A 19 -11.41 3.15 6.15
N TRP A 20 -10.92 3.32 4.92
CA TRP A 20 -10.85 4.62 4.27
C TRP A 20 -11.99 4.91 3.30
N GLY A 21 -12.99 4.04 3.16
CA GLY A 21 -14.13 4.25 2.27
C GLY A 21 -13.73 4.41 0.80
N ILE A 22 -12.78 3.60 0.33
CA ILE A 22 -12.27 3.58 -1.05
C ILE A 22 -12.44 2.20 -1.72
N GLU A 23 -13.39 1.41 -1.25
CA GLU A 23 -13.69 0.05 -1.73
C GLU A 23 -13.95 0.01 -3.24
N SER A 24 -14.46 1.11 -3.81
CA SER A 24 -14.74 1.21 -5.26
C SER A 24 -13.50 1.07 -6.14
N ILE A 25 -12.29 1.25 -5.60
CA ILE A 25 -11.03 1.15 -6.34
C ILE A 25 -10.17 -0.04 -5.92
N GLU A 26 -10.67 -0.92 -5.05
CA GLU A 26 -9.90 -2.05 -4.51
C GLU A 26 -9.30 -2.93 -5.62
N ASP A 27 -10.12 -3.29 -6.61
CA ASP A 27 -9.72 -4.12 -7.76
C ASP A 27 -8.72 -3.41 -8.70
N GLU A 28 -8.57 -2.09 -8.58
CA GLU A 28 -7.58 -1.32 -9.34
C GLU A 28 -6.22 -1.23 -8.64
N ILE A 29 -6.16 -1.55 -7.34
CA ILE A 29 -4.91 -1.49 -6.57
C ILE A 29 -4.02 -2.67 -6.95
N THR A 30 -2.88 -2.36 -7.55
CA THR A 30 -1.89 -3.37 -7.94
C THR A 30 -0.76 -3.43 -6.93
N ILE A 31 -0.49 -4.62 -6.39
CA ILE A 31 0.65 -4.88 -5.49
C ILE A 31 1.73 -5.65 -6.24
N GLU A 32 2.91 -5.06 -6.37
CA GLU A 32 4.07 -5.65 -7.05
C GLU A 32 5.24 -5.83 -6.08
N PHE A 33 6.08 -6.83 -6.34
CA PHE A 33 7.35 -6.99 -5.63
C PHE A 33 8.52 -6.66 -6.55
N SER A 34 9.49 -5.90 -6.05
CA SER A 34 10.65 -5.48 -6.84
C SER A 34 11.95 -5.65 -6.07
N SER A 35 12.82 -6.55 -6.55
CA SER A 35 14.18 -6.71 -6.02
C SER A 35 15.08 -5.48 -6.25
N ARG A 36 14.62 -4.51 -7.05
CA ARG A 36 15.30 -3.22 -7.26
C ARG A 36 15.00 -2.22 -6.13
N LEU A 37 14.05 -2.50 -5.25
CA LEU A 37 13.68 -1.64 -4.13
C LEU A 37 14.60 -1.91 -2.92
N THR A 38 15.83 -1.40 -2.97
CA THR A 38 16.87 -1.71 -1.97
C THR A 38 17.02 -0.67 -0.87
N ARG A 39 16.49 0.54 -1.06
CA ARG A 39 16.63 1.67 -0.11
C ARG A 39 15.36 1.96 0.69
N SER A 40 14.22 1.42 0.27
CA SER A 40 12.93 1.53 0.97
C SER A 40 12.25 0.16 1.02
N LEU A 41 11.26 0.03 1.90
CA LEU A 41 10.46 -1.18 2.03
C LEU A 41 9.21 -1.13 1.13
N GLY A 42 8.66 0.06 0.92
CA GLY A 42 7.53 0.32 0.05
C GLY A 42 7.79 1.54 -0.84
N ARG A 43 7.00 1.64 -1.89
CA ARG A 43 6.79 2.84 -2.69
C ARG A 43 5.46 2.74 -3.42
N THR A 44 4.72 3.83 -3.47
CA THR A 44 3.49 3.93 -4.26
C THR A 44 3.59 4.91 -5.44
N GLU A 45 2.79 4.66 -6.47
CA GLU A 45 2.39 5.63 -7.49
C GLU A 45 0.88 5.87 -7.32
N PRO A 46 0.46 6.87 -6.51
CA PRO A 46 -0.93 6.99 -6.06
C PRO A 46 -1.98 7.10 -7.19
N THR A 47 -1.70 7.91 -8.21
CA THR A 47 -2.61 8.12 -9.35
C THR A 47 -2.76 6.87 -10.22
N LYS A 48 -1.76 5.98 -10.22
CA LYS A 48 -1.79 4.68 -10.91
C LYS A 48 -2.23 3.53 -10.00
N LYS A 49 -2.52 3.81 -8.72
CA LYS A 49 -2.92 2.81 -7.72
C LYS A 49 -1.95 1.63 -7.63
N THR A 50 -0.66 1.87 -7.85
CA THR A 50 0.36 0.82 -7.84
C THR A 50 1.23 0.93 -6.59
N VAL A 51 1.31 -0.14 -5.80
CA VAL A 51 2.22 -0.28 -4.67
C VAL A 51 3.33 -1.26 -5.03
N ARG A 52 4.58 -0.85 -4.84
CA ARG A 52 5.76 -1.71 -5.00
C ARG A 52 6.40 -1.98 -3.65
N LEU A 53 6.65 -3.25 -3.37
CA LEU A 53 7.18 -3.72 -2.11
C LEU A 53 8.56 -4.37 -2.29
N ASN A 54 9.39 -4.26 -1.25
CA ASN A 54 10.62 -5.02 -1.15
C ASN A 54 10.28 -6.51 -0.89
N PRO A 55 10.82 -7.46 -1.69
CA PRO A 55 10.59 -8.89 -1.50
C PRO A 55 10.90 -9.43 -0.10
N ASP A 56 11.79 -8.80 0.65
CA ASP A 56 12.14 -9.18 2.02
C ASP A 56 10.95 -9.05 2.99
N LEU A 57 9.93 -8.26 2.64
CA LEU A 57 8.66 -8.18 3.38
C LEU A 57 7.89 -9.52 3.34
N LEU A 58 8.15 -10.40 2.37
CA LEU A 58 7.61 -11.77 2.39
C LEU A 58 8.46 -12.73 3.24
N ALA A 59 9.65 -12.31 3.65
CA ALA A 59 10.65 -13.13 4.33
C ALA A 59 11.10 -12.48 5.66
N SER A 60 12.33 -11.96 5.70
CA SER A 60 13.01 -11.49 6.90
C SER A 60 12.36 -10.26 7.54
N LEU A 61 11.65 -9.44 6.76
CA LEU A 61 11.06 -8.17 7.21
C LEU A 61 9.54 -8.21 7.36
N SER A 62 8.95 -9.39 7.31
CA SER A 62 7.50 -9.60 7.34
C SER A 62 6.72 -8.95 8.48
N LYS A 63 7.32 -8.72 9.64
CA LYS A 63 6.69 -7.97 10.73
C LYS A 63 6.31 -6.53 10.35
N HIS A 64 6.90 -5.98 9.27
CA HIS A 64 6.61 -4.64 8.77
C HIS A 64 5.68 -4.63 7.56
N LEU A 65 5.24 -5.80 7.06
CA LEU A 65 4.45 -5.87 5.82
C LEU A 65 3.16 -5.06 5.92
N GLU A 66 2.42 -5.24 7.02
CA GLU A 66 1.15 -4.56 7.24
C GLU A 66 1.33 -3.04 7.42
N GLU A 67 2.35 -2.62 8.17
CA GLU A 67 2.68 -1.20 8.37
C GLU A 67 3.05 -0.52 7.03
N VAL A 68 3.86 -1.19 6.21
CA VAL A 68 4.25 -0.68 4.89
C VAL A 68 3.03 -0.63 3.95
N LEU A 69 2.19 -1.67 3.93
CA LEU A 69 0.94 -1.65 3.14
C LEU A 69 0.02 -0.51 3.55
N CYS A 70 -0.18 -0.33 4.86
CA CYS A 70 -0.95 0.79 5.41
C CYS A 70 -0.37 2.12 4.91
N HIS A 71 0.94 2.33 5.03
CA HIS A 71 1.59 3.55 4.57
C HIS A 71 1.36 3.83 3.08
N GLU A 72 1.61 2.85 2.22
CA GLU A 72 1.56 3.02 0.77
C GLU A 72 0.12 3.15 0.25
N ILE A 73 -0.85 2.45 0.85
CA ILE A 73 -2.27 2.54 0.49
C ILE A 73 -2.88 3.84 1.03
N ALA A 74 -2.43 4.35 2.18
CA ALA A 74 -2.88 5.65 2.68
C ALA A 74 -2.62 6.78 1.67
N HIS A 75 -1.50 6.74 0.94
CA HIS A 75 -1.24 7.70 -0.14
C HIS A 75 -2.25 7.55 -1.30
N ILE A 76 -2.62 6.33 -1.68
CA ILE A 76 -3.66 6.07 -2.69
C ILE A 76 -5.01 6.61 -2.21
N ALA A 77 -5.40 6.26 -0.97
CA ALA A 77 -6.64 6.72 -0.36
C ALA A 77 -6.71 8.25 -0.27
N THR A 78 -5.59 8.90 0.06
CA THR A 78 -5.49 10.36 0.08
C THR A 78 -5.77 10.94 -1.30
N VAL A 79 -5.16 10.40 -2.36
CA VAL A 79 -5.43 10.87 -3.73
C VAL A 79 -6.88 10.59 -4.15
N GLN A 80 -7.42 9.43 -3.81
CA GLN A 80 -8.80 9.07 -4.15
C GLN A 80 -9.81 10.01 -3.50
N LYS A 81 -9.58 10.43 -2.25
CA LYS A 81 -10.50 11.27 -1.48
C LYS A 81 -10.33 12.76 -1.76
N TYR A 82 -9.11 13.23 -1.99
CA TYR A 82 -8.78 14.66 -2.04
C TYR A 82 -8.29 15.14 -3.41
N GLY A 83 -8.15 14.23 -4.39
CA GLY A 83 -7.76 14.55 -5.76
C GLY A 83 -6.25 14.47 -6.01
N GLU A 84 -5.82 15.00 -7.16
CA GLU A 84 -4.43 14.91 -7.61
C GLU A 84 -3.56 15.95 -6.87
N SER A 85 -2.51 15.49 -6.18
CA SER A 85 -1.45 16.27 -5.49
C SER A 85 -1.63 16.62 -3.99
N PRO A 86 -2.13 15.72 -3.12
CA PRO A 86 -1.96 15.89 -1.68
C PRO A 86 -0.47 15.86 -1.31
N LEU A 87 -0.10 16.64 -0.30
CA LEU A 87 1.27 16.63 0.20
C LEU A 87 1.59 15.26 0.80
N PRO A 88 2.80 14.70 0.57
CA PRO A 88 3.25 13.51 1.27
C PRO A 88 3.16 13.73 2.78
N HIS A 89 2.40 12.88 3.47
CA HIS A 89 2.14 12.97 4.92
C HIS A 89 1.52 14.31 5.36
N GLY A 90 0.79 14.97 4.45
CA GLY A 90 0.03 16.20 4.70
C GLY A 90 -1.17 15.98 5.62
N LYS A 91 -1.97 17.03 5.84
CA LYS A 91 -3.14 16.97 6.74
C LYS A 91 -4.16 15.94 6.29
N GLU A 92 -4.36 15.83 4.99
CA GLU A 92 -5.25 14.88 4.35
C GLU A 92 -4.80 13.44 4.66
N TRP A 93 -3.50 13.16 4.50
CA TRP A 93 -2.92 11.86 4.81
C TRP A 93 -2.98 11.55 6.31
N GLN A 94 -2.69 12.53 7.17
CA GLN A 94 -2.73 12.38 8.63
C GLN A 94 -4.15 12.19 9.19
N SER A 95 -5.18 12.58 8.42
CA SER A 95 -6.58 12.40 8.80
C SER A 95 -7.15 11.02 8.47
N LEU A 96 -6.36 10.17 7.79
CA LEU A 96 -6.68 8.78 7.51
C LEU A 96 -6.42 7.87 8.71
#